data_AF-A0A0S8A0D8-F1
#
_entry.id   AF-A0A0S8A0D8-F1
#
_cell.length_a   1.000
_cell.length_b   1.000
_cell.length_c   1.000
_cell.angle_alpha   90.00
_cell.angle_beta   90.00
_cell.angle_gamma   90.00
#
_symmetry.space_group_name_H-M   'P 1'
#
loop_
_entity.id
_entity.type
_entity.pdbx_description
1 polymer ?
#
loop_
_entity_poly.entity_id
_entity_poly.type
_entity_poly.pdbx_seq_one_letter_code
_entity_poly.pdbx_strand_id
1 'polypeptide(L)'
;KDDLLASVLLDLSQNATLAASMDIGDRILGELKRIGHVHKRQIEHAGFVVLKAPDVPSILVETGFISNRQEESQLRSQRHQQRIAAALLQGIKRYFNDNPPAGTLLASASKRQHLVAEGDTLSSIARQYRISPHQLQSVNGLSSDKIKAGHTLIIPIVGGS
;
A
#
# COMPACT_ATOMS: atom_id res chain seq x y z
N LYS A 1 -0.98 4.88 -34.43
CA LYS A 1 -1.95 5.37 -33.41
C LYS A 1 -1.96 4.43 -32.21
N ASP A 2 -1.92 3.12 -32.44
CA ASP A 2 -1.86 2.10 -31.37
C ASP A 2 -0.53 2.11 -30.58
N ASP A 3 0.59 2.39 -31.24
CA ASP A 3 1.92 2.45 -30.60
C ASP A 3 2.03 3.57 -29.54
N LEU A 4 1.35 4.70 -29.77
CA LEU A 4 1.27 5.81 -28.81
C LEU A 4 0.39 5.45 -27.60
N LEU A 5 -0.69 4.68 -27.80
CA LEU A 5 -1.52 4.23 -26.69
C LEU A 5 -0.78 3.20 -25.83
N ALA A 6 -0.05 2.29 -26.46
CA ALA A 6 0.78 1.32 -25.77
C ALA A 6 1.89 1.99 -24.95
N SER A 7 2.58 3.00 -25.49
CA SER A 7 3.61 3.73 -24.76
C SER A 7 3.03 4.53 -23.59
N VAL A 8 1.89 5.20 -23.76
CA VAL A 8 1.22 5.93 -22.66
C VAL A 8 0.77 4.98 -21.56
N LEU A 9 0.19 3.82 -21.91
CA LEU A 9 -0.22 2.82 -20.91
C LEU A 9 1.00 2.23 -20.18
N LEU A 10 2.10 2.00 -20.90
CA LEU A 10 3.36 1.53 -20.30
C LEU A 10 3.92 2.57 -19.33
N ASP A 11 3.96 3.84 -19.71
CA ASP A 11 4.44 4.94 -18.86
C ASP A 11 3.57 5.09 -17.61
N LEU A 12 2.24 5.00 -17.74
CA LEU A 12 1.32 5.02 -16.61
C LEU A 12 1.55 3.83 -15.67
N SER A 13 1.74 2.62 -16.22
CA SER A 13 2.05 1.42 -15.44
C SER A 13 3.37 1.58 -14.69
N GLN A 14 4.43 2.04 -15.37
CA GLN A 14 5.75 2.23 -14.75
C GLN A 14 5.71 3.27 -13.62
N ASN A 15 5.00 4.39 -13.83
CA ASN A 15 4.84 5.42 -12.80
C ASN A 15 4.05 4.89 -11.59
N ALA A 16 2.97 4.13 -11.82
CA ALA A 16 2.21 3.50 -10.74
C ALA A 16 3.06 2.48 -9.97
N THR A 17 3.82 1.66 -10.68
CA THR A 17 4.75 0.68 -10.11
C THR A 17 5.86 1.35 -9.27
N LEU A 18 6.40 2.48 -9.75
CA LEU A 18 7.41 3.24 -9.02
C LEU A 18 6.83 3.85 -7.73
N ALA A 19 5.63 4.46 -7.81
CA ALA A 19 4.95 5.01 -6.65
C ALA A 19 4.66 3.94 -5.59
N ALA A 20 4.17 2.77 -6.01
CA ALA A 20 3.97 1.62 -5.13
C ALA A 20 5.29 1.14 -4.49
N SER A 21 6.38 1.10 -5.27
CA SER A 21 7.71 0.70 -4.76
C SER A 21 8.22 1.66 -3.68
N MET A 22 8.02 2.98 -3.87
CA MET A 22 8.37 4.00 -2.88
C MET A 22 7.56 3.83 -1.58
N ASP A 23 6.24 3.65 -1.67
CA ASP A 23 5.37 3.46 -0.49
C ASP A 23 5.75 2.18 0.30
N ILE A 24 5.97 1.07 -0.40
CA ILE A 24 6.46 -0.17 0.23
C ILE A 24 7.81 0.08 0.93
N GLY A 25 8.74 0.77 0.25
CA GLY A 25 10.05 1.11 0.77
C GLY A 25 9.98 1.94 2.05
N ASP A 26 9.10 2.94 2.11
CA ASP A 26 8.97 3.85 3.25
C ASP A 26 8.43 3.11 4.49
N ARG A 27 7.44 2.24 4.29
CA ARG A 27 6.87 1.40 5.34
C ARG A 27 7.91 0.43 5.90
N ILE A 28 8.66 -0.23 5.02
CA ILE A 28 9.73 -1.15 5.41
C ILE A 28 10.84 -0.41 6.15
N LEU A 29 11.29 0.75 5.64
CA LEU A 29 12.30 1.57 6.28
C LEU A 29 11.85 2.02 7.68
N GLY A 30 10.57 2.34 7.85
CA GLY A 30 9.95 2.64 9.14
C GLY A 30 10.03 1.47 10.14
N GLU A 31 9.84 0.23 9.68
CA GLU A 31 10.00 -0.96 10.52
C GLU A 31 11.45 -1.24 10.87
N LEU A 32 12.36 -1.17 9.90
CA LEU A 32 13.78 -1.42 10.10
C LEU A 32 14.42 -0.44 11.09
N LYS A 33 13.99 0.84 11.07
CA LYS A 33 14.40 1.86 12.04
C LYS A 33 14.11 1.48 13.50
N ARG A 34 13.15 0.60 13.77
CA ARG A 34 12.83 0.13 15.12
C ARG A 34 13.73 -1.00 15.60
N ILE A 35 14.39 -1.69 14.68
CA ILE A 35 15.26 -2.83 15.00
C ILE A 35 16.65 -2.37 15.44
N GLY A 36 17.13 -1.25 14.90
CA GLY A 36 18.44 -0.71 15.20
C GLY A 36 18.83 0.44 14.27
N HIS A 37 20.14 0.63 14.11
CA HIS A 37 20.67 1.68 13.24
C HIS A 37 20.43 1.32 11.77
N VAL A 38 19.76 2.21 11.05
CA VAL A 38 19.68 2.16 9.58
C VAL A 38 20.74 3.11 9.01
N HIS A 39 21.50 2.62 8.03
CA HIS A 39 22.59 3.40 7.43
C HIS A 39 22.09 4.64 6.67
N LYS A 40 20.89 4.56 6.10
CA LYS A 40 20.21 5.66 5.42
C LYS A 40 18.87 5.94 6.07
N ARG A 41 18.57 7.22 6.25
CA ARG A 41 17.33 7.68 6.90
C ARG A 41 16.17 7.86 5.91
N GLN A 42 16.47 7.81 4.61
CA GLN A 42 15.56 8.05 3.50
C GLN A 42 15.76 6.94 2.45
N ILE A 43 14.78 6.74 1.58
CA ILE A 43 14.91 5.86 0.42
C ILE A 43 15.89 6.49 -0.57
N GLU A 44 16.77 5.66 -1.14
CA GLU A 44 17.69 6.07 -2.20
C GLU A 44 17.21 5.53 -3.55
N HIS A 45 17.51 6.27 -4.61
CA HIS A 45 17.21 5.87 -5.98
C HIS A 45 18.51 5.56 -6.74
N ALA A 46 18.51 4.46 -7.47
CA ALA A 46 19.63 4.06 -8.31
C ALA A 46 19.13 3.22 -9.49
N GLY A 47 19.89 3.26 -10.59
CA GLY A 47 19.57 2.58 -11.85
C GLY A 47 19.76 1.06 -11.85
N PHE A 48 19.47 0.38 -10.74
CA PHE A 48 19.64 -1.06 -10.62
C PHE A 48 18.72 -1.82 -11.58
N VAL A 49 19.30 -2.68 -12.42
CA VAL A 49 18.56 -3.48 -13.42
C VAL A 49 17.50 -4.37 -12.76
N VAL A 50 17.80 -4.91 -11.57
CA VAL A 50 16.88 -5.76 -10.79
C VAL A 50 15.61 -5.06 -10.32
N LEU A 51 15.54 -3.72 -10.43
CA LEU A 51 14.38 -2.93 -10.01
C LEU A 51 13.55 -2.39 -11.18
N LYS A 52 13.81 -2.83 -12.42
CA LYS A 52 13.22 -2.24 -13.64
C LYS A 52 11.96 -2.93 -14.15
N ALA A 53 11.32 -3.80 -13.37
CA ALA A 53 10.07 -4.43 -13.79
C ALA A 53 8.96 -3.36 -13.96
N PRO A 54 8.29 -3.26 -15.12
CA PRO A 54 7.34 -2.17 -15.40
C PRO A 54 5.99 -2.32 -14.69
N ASP A 55 5.64 -3.53 -14.28
CA ASP A 55 4.36 -3.93 -13.72
C ASP A 55 4.48 -4.60 -12.33
N VAL A 56 5.71 -4.70 -11.79
CA VAL A 56 5.97 -5.32 -10.48
C VAL A 56 6.75 -4.34 -9.59
N PRO A 57 6.14 -3.88 -8.47
CA PRO A 57 6.84 -3.04 -7.51
C PRO A 57 8.09 -3.74 -6.98
N SER A 58 9.23 -3.06 -7.04
CA SER A 58 10.55 -3.64 -6.79
C SER A 58 11.36 -2.73 -5.87
N ILE A 59 11.94 -3.31 -4.82
CA ILE A 59 12.82 -2.61 -3.89
C ILE A 59 14.08 -3.44 -3.64
N LEU A 60 15.18 -2.76 -3.34
CA LEU A 60 16.41 -3.38 -2.84
C LEU A 60 16.56 -3.02 -1.37
N VAL A 61 16.76 -4.03 -0.51
CA VAL A 61 16.94 -3.81 0.92
C VAL A 61 18.36 -4.16 1.32
N GLU A 62 19.08 -3.17 1.81
CA GLU A 62 20.37 -3.36 2.46
C GLU A 62 20.16 -3.74 3.92
N THR A 63 20.59 -4.95 4.29
CA THR A 63 20.38 -5.50 5.65
C THR A 63 21.57 -5.25 6.59
N GLY A 64 22.71 -4.82 6.04
CA GLY A 64 23.94 -4.50 6.74
C GLY A 64 25.16 -4.59 5.81
N PHE A 65 26.32 -4.14 6.30
CA PHE A 65 27.59 -4.13 5.59
C PHE A 65 28.51 -5.24 6.11
N ILE A 66 28.83 -6.22 5.26
CA ILE A 66 29.79 -7.29 5.59
C ILE A 66 31.20 -6.74 5.87
N SER A 67 31.53 -5.57 5.32
CA SER A 67 32.80 -4.88 5.60
C SER A 67 32.93 -4.38 7.04
N ASN A 68 31.83 -4.25 7.78
CA ASN A 68 31.81 -3.90 9.19
C ASN A 68 31.70 -5.16 10.05
N ARG A 69 32.73 -5.45 10.88
CA ARG A 69 32.77 -6.67 11.70
C ARG A 69 31.57 -6.83 12.65
N GLN A 70 31.03 -5.73 13.18
CA GLN A 70 29.89 -5.78 14.09
C GLN A 70 28.59 -6.10 13.35
N GLU A 71 28.41 -5.57 12.15
CA GLU A 71 27.26 -5.88 11.30
C GLU A 71 27.38 -7.29 10.69
N GLU A 72 28.57 -7.71 10.28
CA GLU A 72 28.82 -9.07 9.80
C GLU A 72 28.41 -10.12 10.84
N SER A 73 28.81 -9.93 12.11
CA SER A 73 28.42 -10.82 13.21
C SER A 73 26.91 -10.88 13.40
N GLN A 74 26.22 -9.74 13.25
CA GLN A 74 24.76 -9.67 13.30
C GLN A 74 24.13 -10.39 12.11
N LEU A 75 24.64 -10.19 10.89
CA LEU A 75 24.14 -10.85 9.68
C LEU A 75 24.27 -12.37 9.74
N ARG A 76 25.24 -12.91 10.49
CA ARG A 76 25.38 -14.35 10.77
C ARG A 76 24.41 -14.87 11.85
N SER A 77 23.82 -13.99 12.66
CA SER A 77 22.94 -14.38 13.76
C SER A 77 21.52 -14.67 13.28
N GLN A 78 21.03 -15.88 13.55
CA GLN A 78 19.66 -16.27 13.21
C GLN A 78 18.61 -15.38 13.90
N ARG A 79 18.87 -14.94 15.14
CA ARG A 79 17.98 -14.01 15.85
C ARG A 79 17.87 -12.67 15.13
N HIS A 80 18.98 -12.14 14.62
CA HIS A 80 18.97 -10.87 13.89
C HIS A 80 18.29 -11.00 12.53
N GLN A 81 18.58 -12.08 11.78
CA GLN A 81 17.90 -12.39 10.52
C GLN A 81 16.38 -12.49 10.70
N GLN A 82 15.90 -13.16 11.75
CA GLN A 82 14.47 -13.23 12.07
C GLN A 82 13.86 -11.86 12.38
N ARG A 83 14.58 -10.98 13.09
CA ARG A 83 14.12 -9.62 13.35
C ARG A 83 13.96 -8.83 12.04
N ILE A 84 14.97 -8.87 11.16
CA ILE A 84 14.89 -8.22 9.84
C ILE A 84 13.70 -8.76 9.05
N ALA A 85 13.57 -10.09 8.93
CA ALA A 85 12.47 -10.72 8.20
C ALA A 85 11.10 -10.30 8.77
N ALA A 86 10.97 -10.21 10.09
CA ALA A 86 9.75 -9.74 10.74
C ALA A 86 9.42 -8.28 10.41
N ALA A 87 10.42 -7.38 10.38
CA ALA A 87 10.21 -5.99 9.98
C ALA A 87 9.82 -5.87 8.50
N LEU A 88 10.50 -6.60 7.61
CA LEU A 88 10.14 -6.64 6.19
C LEU A 88 8.68 -7.08 6.02
N LEU A 89 8.31 -8.19 6.66
CA LEU A 89 6.95 -8.71 6.63
C LEU A 89 5.94 -7.70 7.20
N GLN A 90 6.27 -7.01 8.29
CA GLN A 90 5.39 -6.02 8.89
C GLN A 90 5.22 -4.79 7.99
N GLY A 91 6.28 -4.33 7.31
CA GLY A 91 6.21 -3.26 6.32
C GLY A 91 5.33 -3.64 5.13
N ILE A 92 5.51 -4.85 4.59
CA ILE A 92 4.69 -5.39 3.49
C ILE A 92 3.22 -5.52 3.91
N LYS A 93 2.94 -6.05 5.11
CA LYS A 93 1.57 -6.13 5.65
C LYS A 93 0.93 -4.75 5.77
N ARG A 94 1.68 -3.76 6.27
CA ARG A 94 1.19 -2.38 6.34
C ARG A 94 0.90 -1.79 4.97
N TYR A 95 1.71 -2.10 3.96
CA TYR A 95 1.45 -1.63 2.60
C TYR A 95 0.11 -2.18 2.10
N PHE A 96 -0.10 -3.50 2.20
CA PHE A 96 -1.32 -4.11 1.71
C PHE A 96 -2.55 -3.79 2.56
N ASN A 97 -2.41 -3.48 3.84
CA ASN A 97 -3.55 -2.99 4.63
C ASN A 97 -4.10 -1.65 4.11
N ASP A 98 -3.22 -0.77 3.63
CA ASP A 98 -3.61 0.54 3.10
C ASP A 98 -3.92 0.47 1.60
N ASN A 99 -3.28 -0.46 0.88
CA ASN A 99 -3.42 -0.69 -0.55
C ASN A 99 -3.84 -2.15 -0.82
N PRO A 100 -5.02 -2.59 -0.35
CA PRO A 100 -5.40 -3.99 -0.48
C PRO A 100 -5.66 -4.34 -1.94
N PRO A 101 -5.07 -5.43 -2.48
CA PRO A 101 -5.24 -5.77 -3.89
C PRO A 101 -6.69 -6.16 -4.16
N ALA A 102 -7.28 -5.60 -5.22
CA ALA A 102 -8.66 -5.87 -5.58
C ALA A 102 -8.91 -7.39 -5.74
N GLY A 103 -10.08 -7.86 -5.30
CA GLY A 103 -10.45 -9.27 -5.36
C GLY A 103 -9.79 -10.18 -4.33
N THR A 104 -8.95 -9.65 -3.43
CA THR A 104 -8.37 -10.44 -2.33
C THR A 104 -9.23 -10.40 -1.06
N LEU A 105 -9.07 -11.40 -0.19
CA LEU A 105 -9.71 -11.40 1.14
C LEU A 105 -9.31 -10.16 1.97
N LEU A 106 -8.08 -9.68 1.78
CA LEU A 106 -7.59 -8.49 2.47
C LEU A 106 -8.37 -7.24 2.05
N ALA A 107 -8.71 -7.12 0.77
CA ALA A 107 -9.57 -6.07 0.26
C ALA A 107 -10.99 -6.20 0.80
N SER A 108 -11.57 -7.40 0.80
CA SER A 108 -12.91 -7.61 1.37
C SER A 108 -12.97 -7.28 2.88
N ALA A 109 -11.87 -7.48 3.61
CA ALA A 109 -11.77 -7.18 5.04
C ALA A 109 -11.41 -5.71 5.34
N SER A 110 -10.78 -5.00 4.40
CA SER A 110 -10.35 -3.62 4.61
C SER A 110 -11.55 -2.67 4.55
N LYS A 111 -11.77 -1.92 5.63
CA LYS A 111 -12.80 -0.89 5.68
C LYS A 111 -12.32 0.32 4.90
N ARG A 112 -12.61 0.39 3.59
CA ARG A 112 -12.45 1.64 2.84
C ARG A 112 -13.31 2.70 3.51
N GLN A 113 -12.84 3.93 3.61
CA GLN A 113 -13.57 5.03 4.24
C GLN A 113 -13.76 6.20 3.26
N HIS A 114 -14.81 6.98 3.46
CA HIS A 114 -15.12 8.18 2.69
C HIS A 114 -15.56 9.28 3.67
N LEU A 115 -14.87 10.42 3.64
CA LEU A 115 -15.27 11.62 4.38
C LEU A 115 -16.30 12.37 3.55
N VAL A 116 -17.52 12.48 4.07
CA VAL A 116 -18.63 13.16 3.41
C VAL A 116 -18.31 14.66 3.28
N ALA A 117 -18.27 15.17 2.05
CA ALA A 117 -18.09 16.58 1.75
C ALA A 117 -19.44 17.34 1.67
N GLU A 118 -19.39 18.66 1.57
CA GLU A 118 -20.60 19.44 1.28
C GLU A 118 -21.13 19.10 -0.12
N GLY A 119 -22.42 18.82 -0.21
CA GLY A 119 -23.09 18.40 -1.45
C GLY A 119 -23.10 16.89 -1.69
N ASP A 120 -22.40 16.10 -0.87
CA ASP A 120 -22.49 14.64 -0.96
C ASP A 120 -23.87 14.12 -0.50
N THR A 121 -24.33 13.10 -1.21
CA THR A 121 -25.52 12.32 -0.85
C THR A 121 -25.13 10.86 -0.75
N LEU A 122 -25.89 10.07 0.01
CA LEU A 122 -25.63 8.64 0.12
C LEU A 122 -25.64 7.97 -1.27
N SER A 123 -26.52 8.43 -2.16
CA SER A 123 -26.65 7.96 -3.54
C SER A 123 -25.49 8.36 -4.44
N SER A 124 -24.93 9.57 -4.31
CA SER A 124 -23.77 10.00 -5.11
C SER A 124 -22.51 9.25 -4.69
N ILE A 125 -22.30 9.09 -3.38
CA ILE A 125 -21.19 8.31 -2.82
C ILE A 125 -21.31 6.85 -3.24
N ALA A 126 -22.49 6.22 -3.06
CA ALA A 126 -22.69 4.84 -3.45
C ALA A 126 -22.41 4.60 -4.95
N ARG A 127 -22.85 5.53 -5.81
CA ARG A 127 -22.58 5.49 -7.25
C ARG A 127 -21.09 5.63 -7.57
N GLN A 128 -20.39 6.56 -6.90
CA GLN A 128 -18.95 6.75 -7.05
C GLN A 128 -18.18 5.45 -6.76
N TYR A 129 -18.60 4.72 -5.73
CA TYR A 129 -17.99 3.46 -5.33
C TYR A 129 -18.62 2.22 -5.96
N ARG A 130 -19.59 2.38 -6.88
CA ARG A 130 -20.30 1.30 -7.57
C ARG A 130 -20.95 0.29 -6.63
N ILE A 131 -21.54 0.78 -5.54
CA ILE A 131 -22.30 -0.01 -4.56
C ILE A 131 -23.74 0.50 -4.47
N SER A 132 -24.64 -0.29 -3.88
CA SER A 132 -26.00 0.18 -3.66
C SER A 132 -26.06 1.13 -2.44
N PRO A 133 -26.93 2.16 -2.44
CA PRO A 133 -27.13 3.03 -1.28
C PRO A 133 -27.54 2.22 -0.04
N HIS A 134 -28.36 1.18 -0.20
CA HIS A 134 -28.78 0.29 0.89
C HIS A 134 -27.59 -0.47 1.52
N GLN A 135 -26.66 -0.95 0.71
CA GLN A 135 -25.46 -1.64 1.19
C GLN A 135 -24.50 -0.67 1.90
N LEU A 136 -24.37 0.56 1.39
CA LEU A 136 -23.60 1.61 2.07
C LEU A 136 -24.27 1.97 3.41
N GLN A 137 -25.59 2.05 3.44
CA GLN A 137 -26.40 2.34 4.62
C GLN A 137 -26.23 1.27 5.71
N SER A 138 -26.37 -0.01 5.34
CA SER A 138 -26.33 -1.13 6.28
C SER A 138 -24.96 -1.29 6.95
N VAL A 139 -23.87 -1.13 6.19
CA VAL A 139 -22.50 -1.20 6.70
C VAL A 139 -22.20 -0.06 7.70
N ASN A 140 -22.86 1.08 7.53
CA ASN A 140 -22.68 2.26 8.38
C ASN A 140 -23.75 2.40 9.47
N GLY A 141 -24.67 1.42 9.61
CA GLY A 141 -25.74 1.47 10.61
C GLY A 141 -26.66 2.68 10.47
N LEU A 142 -26.79 3.24 9.27
CA LEU A 142 -27.59 4.43 9.02
C LEU A 142 -29.07 4.05 8.94
N SER A 143 -29.95 4.78 9.64
CA SER A 143 -31.40 4.53 9.58
C SER A 143 -32.10 5.31 8.45
N SER A 144 -31.39 6.23 7.79
CA SER A 144 -31.89 7.03 6.66
C SER A 144 -30.78 7.34 5.66
N ASP A 145 -31.16 7.87 4.50
CA ASP A 145 -30.27 8.38 3.46
C ASP A 145 -29.59 9.73 3.80
N LYS A 146 -30.00 10.37 4.89
CA LYS A 146 -29.41 11.62 5.38
C LYS A 146 -28.02 11.37 5.96
N ILE A 147 -27.03 12.02 5.35
CA ILE A 147 -25.64 12.05 5.80
C ILE A 147 -25.23 13.50 6.06
N LYS A 148 -24.28 13.71 6.99
CA LYS A 148 -23.78 15.04 7.35
C LYS A 148 -22.35 15.21 6.86
N ALA A 149 -22.04 16.39 6.32
CA ALA A 149 -20.67 16.75 5.97
C ALA A 149 -19.75 16.60 7.20
N GLY A 150 -18.53 16.12 6.97
CA GLY A 150 -17.54 15.80 8.00
C GLY A 150 -17.72 14.41 8.63
N HIS A 151 -18.77 13.66 8.31
CA HIS A 151 -18.93 12.28 8.78
C HIS A 151 -18.13 11.31 7.91
N THR A 152 -17.57 10.25 8.50
CA THR A 152 -16.82 9.22 7.78
C THR A 152 -17.66 7.97 7.59
N LEU A 153 -17.91 7.60 6.34
CA LEU A 153 -18.60 6.37 5.97
C LEU A 153 -17.60 5.26 5.63
N ILE A 154 -17.86 4.06 6.12
CA ILE A 154 -17.21 2.83 5.69
C ILE A 154 -17.81 2.40 4.35
N ILE A 155 -16.99 2.40 3.31
CA ILE A 155 -17.29 1.93 1.98
C ILE A 155 -16.99 0.41 1.92
N PRO A 156 -18.00 -0.44 1.66
CA PRO A 156 -17.78 -1.86 1.42
C PRO A 156 -16.97 -2.08 0.14
N ILE A 157 -15.95 -2.93 0.20
CA ILE A 157 -15.22 -3.39 -0.97
C ILE A 157 -15.93 -4.64 -1.48
N VAL A 158 -16.71 -4.50 -2.55
CA VAL A 158 -17.38 -5.65 -3.17
C VAL A 158 -16.36 -6.40 -4.01
N GLY A 159 -16.02 -7.63 -3.62
CA GLY A 159 -15.50 -8.62 -4.57
C GLY A 159 -16.63 -8.97 -5.53
N GLY A 160 -16.38 -8.90 -6.83
CA GLY A 160 -17.38 -9.14 -7.86
C GLY A 160 -18.14 -10.45 -7.62
N SER A 161 -19.46 -10.39 -7.79
CA SER A 161 -20.32 -11.56 -7.96
C SER A 161 -19.93 -12.35 -9.21
#